data_AF-A0A0F9CLN9-F1
#
_entry.id   AF-A0A0F9CLN9-F1
#
_cell.length_a   1.000
_cell.length_b   1.000
_cell.length_c   1.000
_cell.angle_alpha   90.00
_cell.angle_beta   90.00
_cell.angle_gamma   90.00
#
_symmetry.space_group_name_H-M   'P 1'
#
loop_
_entity.id
_entity.type
_entity.pdbx_description
1 polymer ?
#
loop_
_entity_poly.entity_id
_entity_poly.type
_entity_poly.pdbx_seq_one_letter_code
_entity_poly.pdbx_strand_id
1 'polypeptide(L)'
;MDWQEGTILSFTGSWGSGTAQLTIKKPDGTIDMILCDNAPTGRSLDAMFDCIGPEHCIDNSKIKGQEIRYLVDEIGLLTQLAFPE
;
A
#
# COMPACT_ATOMS: atom_id res chain seq x y z
N MET A 1 -9.74 9.52 12.17
CA MET A 1 -8.74 8.74 11.41
C MET A 1 -7.47 9.55 11.43
N ASP A 2 -6.39 8.98 11.95
CA ASP A 2 -5.11 9.68 12.08
C ASP A 2 -4.11 9.10 11.09
N TRP A 3 -3.31 9.97 10.47
CA TRP A 3 -2.25 9.55 9.56
C TRP A 3 -1.23 8.69 10.31
N GLN A 4 -0.91 7.56 9.73
CA GLN A 4 0.16 6.67 10.17
C GLN A 4 1.30 6.71 9.16
N GLU A 5 2.49 6.38 9.63
CA GLU A 5 3.70 6.31 8.81
C GLU A 5 4.26 4.89 8.84
N GLY A 6 4.91 4.52 7.75
CA GLY A 6 5.67 3.29 7.71
C GLY A 6 6.31 3.03 6.36
N THR A 7 7.09 1.95 6.33
CA THR A 7 7.82 1.51 5.15
C THR A 7 7.09 0.34 4.49
N ILE A 8 6.86 0.44 3.18
CA ILE A 8 6.24 -0.65 2.42
C ILE A 8 7.17 -1.86 2.39
N LEU A 9 6.64 -3.03 2.77
CA LEU A 9 7.32 -4.31 2.62
C LEU A 9 6.86 -5.06 1.37
N SER A 10 5.56 -5.05 1.10
CA SER A 10 4.96 -5.67 -0.08
C SER A 10 3.51 -5.23 -0.32
N PHE A 11 3.06 -5.35 -1.56
CA PHE A 11 1.67 -5.33 -1.98
C PHE A 11 1.30 -6.67 -2.62
N THR A 12 0.23 -7.27 -2.13
CA THR A 12 -0.30 -8.54 -2.64
C THR A 12 -1.74 -8.34 -3.09
N GLY A 13 -1.96 -8.39 -4.40
CA GLY A 13 -3.27 -8.35 -5.03
C GLY A 13 -3.20 -9.06 -6.38
N SER A 14 -4.31 -9.64 -6.83
CA SER A 14 -4.41 -10.24 -8.17
C SER A 14 -5.34 -9.40 -9.02
N TRP A 15 -4.99 -9.17 -10.29
CA TRP A 15 -5.84 -8.38 -11.17
C TRP A 15 -7.24 -8.99 -11.28
N GLY A 16 -8.28 -8.17 -11.10
CA GLY A 16 -9.67 -8.62 -11.02
C GLY A 16 -10.14 -9.07 -9.63
N SER A 17 -9.26 -9.16 -8.62
CA SER A 17 -9.70 -9.23 -7.23
C SER A 17 -10.24 -7.87 -6.77
N GLY A 18 -11.35 -7.87 -6.03
CA GLY A 18 -11.83 -6.65 -5.37
C GLY A 18 -10.89 -6.22 -4.24
N THR A 19 -10.26 -7.18 -3.56
CA THR A 19 -9.44 -6.95 -2.37
C THR A 19 -7.97 -7.27 -2.61
N ALA A 20 -7.10 -6.55 -1.90
CA ALA A 20 -5.67 -6.74 -1.83
C ALA A 20 -5.17 -6.48 -0.40
N GLN A 21 -3.87 -6.67 -0.19
CA GLN A 21 -3.20 -6.46 1.07
C GLN A 21 -1.93 -5.63 0.87
N LEU A 22 -1.76 -4.60 1.69
CA LEU A 22 -0.54 -3.82 1.79
C LEU A 22 0.15 -4.14 3.12
N THR A 23 1.41 -4.60 3.05
CA THR A 23 2.22 -4.91 4.23
C THR A 23 3.17 -3.76 4.52
N ILE A 24 3.11 -3.23 5.73
CA ILE A 24 3.87 -2.06 6.16
C ILE A 24 4.64 -2.36 7.43
N LYS A 25 5.89 -1.90 7.52
CA LYS A 25 6.67 -1.86 8.76
C LYS A 25 6.56 -0.47 9.39
N LYS A 26 6.07 -0.41 10.62
CA LYS A 26 5.96 0.82 11.42
C LYS A 26 7.32 1.24 12.03
N PRO A 27 7.46 2.50 12.47
CA PRO A 27 8.69 2.99 13.12
C PRO A 27 9.09 2.21 14.38
N ASP A 28 8.12 1.69 15.13
CA ASP A 28 8.35 0.84 16.32
C ASP A 28 8.82 -0.59 15.97
N GLY A 29 8.90 -0.93 14.68
CA GLY A 29 9.30 -2.24 14.18
C GLY A 29 8.14 -3.21 13.96
N THR A 30 6.91 -2.85 14.35
CA THR A 30 5.70 -3.65 14.14
C THR A 30 5.42 -3.81 12.65
N ILE A 31 4.95 -4.99 12.23
CA ILE A 31 4.53 -5.27 10.85
C ILE A 31 3.01 -5.35 10.80
N ASP A 32 2.41 -4.44 10.06
CA ASP A 32 0.97 -4.41 9.82
C ASP A 32 0.64 -4.96 8.43
N MET A 33 -0.48 -5.67 8.38
CA MET A 33 -1.08 -6.18 7.15
C MET A 33 -2.44 -5.52 6.97
N ILE A 34 -2.51 -4.56 6.05
CA ILE A 34 -3.69 -3.70 5.88
C ILE A 34 -4.48 -4.20 4.67
N LEU A 35 -5.77 -4.46 4.87
CA LEU A 35 -6.68 -4.79 3.77
C LEU A 35 -6.98 -3.53 2.96
N CYS A 36 -7.10 -3.67 1.65
CA CYS A 36 -7.32 -2.53 0.77
C CYS A 36 -8.07 -2.93 -0.50
N ASP A 37 -8.70 -1.95 -1.16
CA ASP A 37 -9.24 -2.17 -2.50
C ASP A 37 -8.10 -2.26 -3.50
N ASN A 38 -8.07 -3.34 -4.29
CA ASN A 38 -6.94 -3.66 -5.14
C ASN A 38 -6.68 -2.57 -6.19
N ALA A 39 -7.68 -2.29 -7.04
CA ALA A 39 -7.49 -1.39 -8.18
C ALA A 39 -7.25 0.09 -7.78
N PRO A 40 -7.95 0.66 -6.79
CA PRO A 40 -7.63 2.00 -6.29
C PRO A 40 -6.23 2.07 -5.66
N THR A 41 -5.88 1.11 -4.79
CA THR A 41 -4.59 1.12 -4.09
C THR A 41 -3.43 0.93 -5.07
N GLY A 42 -3.54 -0.01 -6.00
CA GLY A 42 -2.55 -0.23 -7.04
C GLY A 42 -2.31 1.01 -7.90
N ARG A 43 -3.37 1.74 -8.28
CA ARG A 43 -3.25 3.02 -9.01
C ARG A 43 -2.58 4.12 -8.19
N SER A 44 -2.88 4.21 -6.89
CA SER A 44 -2.22 5.17 -6.00
C SER A 44 -0.73 4.86 -5.86
N LEU A 45 -0.36 3.59 -5.68
CA LEU A 45 1.04 3.17 -5.63
C LEU A 45 1.76 3.44 -6.95
N ASP A 46 1.09 3.23 -8.09
CA ASP A 46 1.65 3.50 -9.41
C ASP A 46 1.90 5.00 -9.63
N ALA A 47 0.95 5.85 -9.22
CA ALA A 47 1.12 7.29 -9.28
C ALA A 47 2.28 7.79 -8.41
N MET A 48 2.59 7.09 -7.31
CA MET A 48 3.68 7.45 -6.40
C MET A 48 5.04 6.90 -6.85
N PHE A 49 5.07 5.69 -7.42
CA PHE A 49 6.31 4.92 -7.58
C PHE A 49 6.50 4.26 -8.95
N ASP A 50 5.63 4.54 -9.94
CA ASP A 50 5.66 3.96 -11.30
C ASP A 50 5.81 2.43 -11.26
N CYS A 51 4.88 1.74 -10.59
CA CYS A 51 5.06 0.35 -10.17
C CYS A 51 4.12 -0.67 -10.81
N ILE A 52 3.20 -0.27 -11.69
CA ILE A 52 2.42 -1.23 -12.47
C ILE A 52 3.28 -1.77 -13.62
N GLY A 53 3.58 -3.06 -13.53
CA GLY A 53 4.32 -3.81 -14.54
C GLY A 53 3.42 -4.47 -15.59
N PRO A 54 4.00 -5.36 -16.42
CA PRO A 54 3.25 -6.21 -17.32
C PRO A 54 2.13 -6.98 -16.60
N GLU A 55 1.04 -7.27 -17.32
CA GLU A 55 -0.16 -7.96 -16.79
C GLU A 55 -0.91 -7.23 -15.68
N HIS A 56 -0.69 -5.91 -15.51
CA HIS A 56 -1.33 -5.09 -14.47
C HIS A 56 -1.01 -5.56 -13.05
N CYS A 57 0.16 -6.16 -12.85
CA CYS A 57 0.68 -6.56 -11.54
C CYS A 57 1.56 -5.45 -10.96
N ILE A 58 1.49 -5.25 -9.64
CA ILE A 58 2.38 -4.32 -8.94
C ILE A 58 3.77 -4.96 -8.79
N ASP A 59 4.78 -4.28 -9.32
CA ASP A 59 6.19 -4.60 -9.15
C ASP A 59 6.63 -4.20 -7.74
N ASN A 60 6.66 -5.19 -6.86
CA ASN A 60 7.08 -5.04 -5.48
C ASN A 60 8.51 -4.52 -5.33
N SER A 61 9.38 -4.73 -6.32
CA SER A 61 10.76 -4.24 -6.25
C SER A 61 10.86 -2.71 -6.32
N LYS A 62 9.85 -2.05 -6.91
CA LYS A 62 9.80 -0.58 -7.03
C LYS A 62 9.24 0.11 -5.77
N ILE A 63 8.33 -0.56 -5.05
CA ILE A 63 7.68 0.00 -3.85
C ILE A 63 8.31 -0.44 -2.53
N LYS A 64 9.02 -1.57 -2.50
CA LYS A 64 9.60 -2.09 -1.26
C LYS A 64 10.68 -1.14 -0.72
N GLY A 65 10.58 -0.80 0.55
CA GLY A 65 11.50 0.14 1.20
C GLY A 65 11.08 1.60 1.08
N GLN A 66 10.03 1.92 0.32
CA GLN A 66 9.50 3.28 0.24
C GLN A 66 8.74 3.63 1.52
N GLU A 67 8.98 4.82 2.04
CA GLU A 67 8.21 5.39 3.15
C GLU A 67 6.93 6.01 2.61
N ILE A 68 5.83 5.83 3.35
CA ILE A 68 4.52 6.38 3.02
C ILE A 68 3.80 6.85 4.28
N ARG A 69 2.87 7.76 4.06
CA ARG A 69 1.78 8.04 5.00
C ARG A 69 0.52 7.34 4.52
N TYR A 70 -0.25 6.80 5.46
CA TYR A 70 -1.49 6.09 5.14
C TYR A 70 -2.61 6.36 6.16
N LEU A 71 -3.85 6.26 5.70
CA LEU A 71 -5.04 6.27 6.54
C LEU A 71 -5.77 4.94 6.44
N VAL A 72 -6.21 4.45 7.60
CA VAL A 72 -7.14 3.32 7.70
C VAL A 72 -8.45 3.81 8.30
N ASP A 73 -9.56 3.25 7.84
CA ASP A 73 -10.87 3.52 8.41
C ASP A 73 -11.11 2.78 9.73
N GLU A 74 -12.31 2.91 10.27
CA GLU A 74 -12.70 2.31 11.56
C GLU A 74 -12.73 0.78 11.56
N ILE A 75 -12.77 0.14 10.38
CA ILE A 75 -12.75 -1.33 10.24
C ILE A 75 -11.38 -1.85 9.78
N GLY A 76 -10.38 -0.97 9.63
CA GLY A 76 -9.01 -1.31 9.26
C GLY A 76 -8.76 -1.42 7.75
N LEU A 77 -9.62 -0.84 6.91
CA LEU A 77 -9.41 -0.78 5.46
C LEU A 77 -8.58 0.46 5.10
N LEU A 78 -7.59 0.28 4.21
CA LEU A 78 -6.82 1.39 3.65
C LEU A 78 -7.72 2.32 2.83
N THR A 79 -7.69 3.61 3.15
CA THR A 79 -8.48 4.62 2.45
C THR A 79 -7.65 5.61 1.65
N GLN A 80 -6.43 5.93 2.11
CA GLN A 80 -5.57 6.92 1.47
C GLN A 80 -4.08 6.59 1.63
N LEU A 81 -3.30 7.00 0.63
CA LEU A 81 -1.83 6.97 0.61
C LEU A 81 -1.31 8.37 0.26
N ALA A 82 -0.19 8.76 0.86
CA ALA A 82 0.52 9.99 0.58
C ALA A 82 2.03 9.82 0.74
N PHE A 83 2.81 10.71 0.12
CA PHE A 83 4.24 10.80 0.41
C PHE A 83 4.48 11.22 1.87
N PRO A 84 5.59 10.78 2.48
CA PRO A 84 6.05 11.32 3.76
C PRO A 84 6.33 12.83 3.62
N GLU A 85 6.18 13.57 4.72
CA GLU A 85 6.47 15.01 4.78
C GLU A 85 7.97 15.32 4.75
#